data_AF-A0A4C1VC24-F1
#
_entry.id   AF-A0A4C1VC24-F1
#
_cell.length_a   1.000
_cell.length_b   1.000
_cell.length_c   1.000
_cell.angle_alpha   90.00
_cell.angle_beta   90.00
_cell.angle_gamma   90.00
#
_symmetry.space_group_name_H-M   'P 1'
#
loop_
_entity.id
_entity.type
_entity.pdbx_description
1 polymer ?
#
loop_
_entity_poly.entity_id
_entity_poly.type
_entity_poly.pdbx_seq_one_letter_code
_entity_poly.pdbx_strand_id
1 'polypeptide(L)'
;MREVLGLASFPFSLHCGETQKEVYAFDLYVSVCALMLGTRLGFLERAVSHRAATLAAAVKAHFRAQRDSYYGAPLWKFIPTALYRTFVRSEETIHTIVSELMDEAAANATVCDEGARQIFLKILGNPELDMRDKKAAVIDFITAGMETLANSLVFLLYLLSGTPEWQRRIRDELPSCGELSSEQLASAPALKAAISESFRLLPTAPFLARLLDTPLNLGGYQLAAGTFVLAHTNAACRDDENFWRAKEYIPERWLKVKEPHAASLVAPFGRGRRMCPGKRFVELELQILLAKIMQRWRVEFDGQLDIQFDFLLSPKSPLTKQFTCRLCAASVSLGRWSGREIDRSALSFALLTQAEHDNESCFFHCPVFVQIETVTGSGIRMKVGREAKSGAGTENEIQNGAWVETECVPGLESKSVA
;
A
#
# COMPACT_ATOMS: atom_id res chain seq x y z
N MET A 1 0.18 -1.66 -21.12
CA MET A 1 -0.20 -1.16 -19.78
C MET A 1 -1.39 -1.89 -19.18
N ARG A 2 -2.43 -2.27 -19.95
CA ARG A 2 -3.50 -3.19 -19.48
C ARG A 2 -3.00 -4.58 -19.07
N GLU A 3 -1.94 -5.07 -19.71
CA GLU A 3 -1.37 -6.40 -19.41
C GLU A 3 -0.29 -6.39 -18.32
N VAL A 4 0.39 -5.24 -18.11
CA VAL A 4 1.56 -5.09 -17.20
C VAL A 4 1.24 -5.39 -15.73
N LEU A 5 -0.05 -5.42 -15.36
CA LEU A 5 -0.48 -5.67 -14.00
C LEU A 5 -1.20 -7.01 -13.81
N GLY A 6 -1.52 -7.77 -14.86
CA GLY A 6 -2.14 -9.11 -14.76
C GLY A 6 -3.08 -9.28 -13.55
N LEU A 7 -4.01 -8.35 -13.36
CA LEU A 7 -4.76 -8.15 -12.10
C LEU A 7 -5.88 -9.18 -11.86
N ALA A 8 -6.04 -10.15 -12.77
CA ALA A 8 -7.13 -11.13 -12.76
C ALA A 8 -7.12 -12.09 -11.57
N SER A 9 -6.05 -12.14 -10.76
CA SER A 9 -5.97 -13.07 -9.62
C SER A 9 -4.94 -12.59 -8.59
N PHE A 10 -5.30 -11.59 -7.78
CA PHE A 10 -4.54 -11.18 -6.60
C PHE A 10 -5.25 -11.61 -5.32
N PRO A 11 -4.94 -12.76 -4.70
CA PRO A 11 -5.49 -13.07 -3.39
C PRO A 11 -4.99 -12.07 -2.34
N PHE A 12 -5.77 -11.02 -2.13
CA PHE A 12 -5.68 -10.20 -0.94
C PHE A 12 -6.22 -11.03 0.22
N SER A 13 -5.35 -11.81 0.86
CA SER A 13 -5.68 -12.59 2.06
C SER A 13 -5.42 -11.74 3.29
N LEU A 14 -6.34 -10.81 3.58
CA LEU A 14 -6.30 -10.01 4.82
C LEU A 14 -6.89 -10.86 5.95
N HIS A 15 -6.04 -11.60 6.66
CA HIS A 15 -6.45 -12.33 7.86
C HIS A 15 -6.44 -11.39 9.07
N CYS A 16 -7.58 -11.34 9.77
CA CYS A 16 -7.73 -10.64 11.03
C CYS A 16 -6.98 -11.44 12.12
N GLY A 17 -5.71 -11.12 12.38
CA GLY A 17 -4.95 -11.77 13.44
C GLY A 17 -3.43 -11.63 13.37
N GLU A 18 -2.85 -11.43 12.18
CA GLU A 18 -1.41 -11.25 12.02
C GLU A 18 -1.00 -9.79 11.86
N THR A 19 0.28 -9.55 12.13
CA THR A 19 0.99 -8.28 12.14
C THR A 19 0.68 -7.43 10.89
N GLN A 20 -0.32 -6.54 10.93
CA GLN A 20 -0.79 -5.81 9.75
C GLN A 20 0.31 -5.06 8.97
N LYS A 21 1.37 -4.57 9.63
CA LYS A 21 2.55 -3.99 8.94
C LYS A 21 3.28 -5.02 8.07
N GLU A 22 3.42 -6.26 8.53
CA GLU A 22 4.15 -7.31 7.83
C GLU A 22 3.39 -7.73 6.58
N VAL A 23 2.07 -7.93 6.64
CA VAL A 23 1.25 -8.29 5.47
C VAL A 23 1.32 -7.21 4.38
N TYR A 24 1.11 -5.93 4.72
CA TYR A 24 1.20 -4.85 3.73
C TYR A 24 2.63 -4.63 3.23
N ALA A 25 3.64 -4.74 4.08
CA ALA A 25 5.03 -4.61 3.66
C ALA A 25 5.46 -5.76 2.74
N PHE A 26 5.00 -6.99 2.99
CA PHE A 26 5.29 -8.12 2.14
C PHE A 26 4.67 -7.96 0.75
N ASP A 27 3.39 -7.57 0.65
CA ASP A 27 2.70 -7.28 -0.61
C ASP A 27 3.46 -6.22 -1.44
N LEU A 28 3.97 -5.20 -0.76
CA LEU A 28 4.77 -4.13 -1.36
C LEU A 28 6.16 -4.58 -1.82
N TYR A 29 6.78 -5.51 -1.09
CA TYR A 29 8.05 -6.08 -1.51
C TYR A 29 7.86 -6.96 -2.74
N VAL A 30 6.72 -7.66 -2.85
CA VAL A 30 6.33 -8.38 -4.07
C VAL A 30 6.22 -7.44 -5.24
N SER A 31 5.52 -6.32 -5.08
CA SER A 31 5.25 -5.43 -6.22
C SER A 31 6.50 -4.75 -6.74
N VAL A 32 7.42 -4.33 -5.84
CA VAL A 32 8.73 -3.79 -6.21
C VAL A 32 9.56 -4.83 -6.98
N CYS A 33 9.64 -6.06 -6.47
CA CYS A 33 10.39 -7.13 -7.12
C CYS A 33 9.72 -7.57 -8.44
N ALA A 34 8.39 -7.65 -8.48
CA ALA A 34 7.63 -8.03 -9.67
C ALA A 34 7.81 -6.99 -10.78
N LEU A 35 7.78 -5.69 -10.45
CA LEU A 35 8.07 -4.62 -11.41
C LEU A 35 9.48 -4.78 -12.01
N MET A 36 10.47 -5.05 -11.16
CA MET A 36 11.87 -5.06 -11.57
C MET A 36 12.35 -6.37 -12.18
N LEU A 37 11.75 -7.50 -11.86
CA LEU A 37 12.21 -8.82 -12.28
C LEU A 37 11.19 -9.56 -13.15
N GLY A 38 9.95 -9.05 -13.25
CA GLY A 38 8.87 -9.72 -13.98
C GLY A 38 8.42 -11.05 -13.36
N THR A 39 8.92 -11.37 -12.16
CA THR A 39 8.60 -12.60 -11.44
C THR A 39 7.68 -12.28 -10.26
N ARG A 40 6.56 -13.01 -10.17
CA ARG A 40 5.84 -13.12 -8.90
C ARG A 40 6.69 -14.00 -8.00
N LEU A 41 7.55 -13.37 -7.22
CA LEU A 41 8.10 -14.02 -6.05
C LEU A 41 6.88 -14.41 -5.20
N GLY A 42 6.69 -15.71 -4.93
CA GLY A 42 5.51 -16.30 -4.28
C GLY A 42 5.28 -15.86 -2.83
N PHE A 43 5.59 -14.60 -2.49
CA PHE A 43 5.41 -13.96 -1.20
C PHE A 43 3.95 -13.97 -0.68
N LEU A 44 2.96 -14.18 -1.57
CA LEU A 44 1.54 -14.29 -1.22
C LEU A 44 1.10 -15.72 -0.84
N GLU A 45 1.98 -16.72 -0.97
CA GLU A 45 1.71 -18.08 -0.52
C GLU A 45 2.05 -18.21 0.98
N ARG A 46 1.21 -18.96 1.70
CA ARG A 46 1.17 -19.12 3.17
C ARG A 46 2.51 -19.53 3.81
N ALA A 47 3.48 -19.96 3.01
CA ALA A 47 4.86 -20.18 3.41
C ALA A 47 5.72 -18.99 2.96
N VAL A 48 5.81 -17.97 3.81
CA VAL A 48 6.76 -16.86 3.72
C VAL A 48 8.12 -17.42 3.28
N SER A 49 8.57 -17.10 2.07
CA SER A 49 9.89 -17.57 1.65
C SER A 49 10.91 -17.01 2.65
N HIS A 50 11.69 -17.86 3.29
CA HIS A 50 12.73 -17.43 4.23
C HIS A 50 13.61 -16.31 3.63
N ARG A 51 13.79 -16.33 2.30
CA ARG A 51 14.50 -15.31 1.50
C ARG A 51 13.83 -13.94 1.58
N ALA A 52 12.51 -13.86 1.51
CA ALA A 52 11.73 -12.63 1.63
C ALA A 52 11.98 -11.91 2.96
N ALA A 53 11.79 -12.64 4.06
CA ALA A 53 11.97 -12.12 5.41
C ALA A 53 13.43 -11.74 5.65
N THR A 54 14.37 -12.55 5.14
CA THR A 54 15.81 -12.26 5.22
C THR A 54 16.16 -10.98 4.46
N LEU A 55 15.65 -10.81 3.23
CA LEU A 55 15.86 -9.61 2.43
C LEU A 55 15.29 -8.38 3.12
N ALA A 56 14.05 -8.43 3.59
CA ALA A 56 13.43 -7.34 4.33
C ALA A 56 14.23 -6.93 5.57
N ALA A 57 14.68 -7.92 6.37
CA ALA A 57 15.50 -7.68 7.55
C ALA A 57 16.87 -7.06 7.18
N ALA A 58 17.48 -7.54 6.09
CA ALA A 58 18.74 -7.01 5.60
C ALA A 58 18.61 -5.57 5.12
N VAL A 59 17.58 -5.24 4.33
CA VAL A 59 17.30 -3.87 3.88
C VAL A 59 17.10 -2.93 5.07
N LYS A 60 16.29 -3.32 6.06
CA LYS A 60 16.08 -2.53 7.28
C LYS A 60 17.37 -2.32 8.07
N ALA A 61 18.20 -3.35 8.20
CA ALA A 61 19.51 -3.25 8.84
C ALA A 61 20.45 -2.31 8.06
N HIS A 62 20.41 -2.36 6.72
CA HIS A 62 21.19 -1.52 5.84
C HIS A 62 20.87 -0.03 6.03
N PHE A 63 19.59 0.35 6.01
CA PHE A 63 19.16 1.74 6.24
C PHE A 63 19.58 2.27 7.63
N ARG A 64 19.50 1.43 8.68
CA ARG A 64 19.96 1.80 10.02
C ARG A 64 21.48 1.99 10.09
N ALA A 65 22.22 1.08 9.49
CA ALA A 65 23.68 1.18 9.43
C ALA A 65 24.13 2.40 8.60
N GLN A 66 23.41 2.74 7.52
CA GLN A 66 23.62 3.98 6.76
C GLN A 66 23.37 5.22 7.62
N ARG A 67 22.26 5.28 8.37
CA ARG A 67 22.03 6.40 9.30
C ARG A 67 23.20 6.56 10.27
N ASP A 68 23.56 5.47 10.94
CA ASP A 68 24.56 5.53 11.98
C ASP A 68 25.97 5.84 11.40
N SER A 69 26.25 5.45 10.15
CA SER A 69 27.51 5.80 9.48
C SER A 69 27.57 7.26 9.04
N TYR A 70 26.44 7.84 8.62
CA TYR A 70 26.33 9.24 8.18
C TYR A 70 26.34 10.23 9.34
N TYR A 71 25.59 9.94 10.42
CA TYR A 71 25.37 10.86 11.53
C TYR A 71 26.17 10.51 12.78
N GLY A 72 26.79 9.33 12.84
CA GLY A 72 27.65 8.90 13.94
C GLY A 72 29.12 9.30 13.75
N ALA A 73 29.94 9.02 14.76
CA ALA A 73 31.38 9.24 14.68
C ALA A 73 31.99 8.33 13.59
N PRO A 74 32.86 8.84 12.70
CA PRO A 74 33.37 8.10 11.54
C PRO A 74 34.48 7.10 11.90
N LEU A 75 34.35 6.41 13.04
CA LEU A 75 35.33 5.42 13.55
C LEU A 75 35.50 4.24 12.61
N TRP A 76 34.48 3.95 11.81
CA TRP A 76 34.51 2.92 10.76
C TRP A 76 35.60 3.15 9.69
N LYS A 77 36.11 4.39 9.55
CA LYS A 77 37.23 4.71 8.65
C LYS A 77 38.58 4.19 9.15
N PHE A 78 38.70 3.95 10.47
CA PHE A 78 39.96 3.55 11.10
C PHE A 78 39.94 2.08 11.51
N ILE A 79 38.79 1.59 11.99
CA ILE A 79 38.60 0.21 12.42
C ILE A 79 37.26 -0.32 11.92
N PRO A 80 37.14 -1.60 11.54
CA PRO A 80 35.87 -2.18 11.18
C PRO A 80 35.00 -2.27 12.44
N THR A 81 34.17 -1.26 12.69
CA THR A 81 33.27 -1.23 13.84
C THR A 81 32.16 -2.27 13.69
N ALA A 82 31.43 -2.55 14.76
CA ALA A 82 30.24 -3.42 14.68
C ALA A 82 29.24 -2.89 13.64
N LEU A 83 29.05 -1.57 13.60
CA LEU A 83 28.24 -0.87 12.62
C LEU A 83 28.70 -1.13 11.18
N TYR A 84 30.00 -0.98 10.90
CA TYR A 84 30.53 -1.24 9.56
C TYR A 84 30.37 -2.71 9.16
N ARG A 85 30.60 -3.64 10.08
CA ARG A 85 30.35 -5.07 9.85
C ARG A 85 28.88 -5.35 9.54
N THR A 86 27.94 -4.73 10.25
CA THR A 86 26.51 -4.85 9.97
C THR A 86 26.16 -4.27 8.59
N PHE A 87 26.72 -3.12 8.23
CA PHE A 87 26.54 -2.51 6.91
C PHE A 87 26.99 -3.48 5.80
N VAL A 88 28.24 -3.96 5.85
CA VAL A 88 28.79 -4.91 4.87
C VAL A 88 27.96 -6.17 4.80
N ARG A 89 27.64 -6.81 5.94
CA ARG A 89 26.83 -8.03 5.97
C ARG A 89 25.44 -7.84 5.37
N SER A 90 24.80 -6.70 5.67
CA SER A 90 23.48 -6.39 5.11
C SER A 90 23.55 -6.20 3.60
N GLU A 91 24.58 -5.51 3.11
CA GLU A 91 24.81 -5.28 1.68
C GLU A 91 25.12 -6.59 0.94
N GLU A 92 25.99 -7.45 1.49
CA GLU A 92 26.27 -8.79 0.95
C GLU A 92 25.00 -9.65 0.88
N THR A 93 24.15 -9.62 1.92
CA THR A 93 22.90 -10.38 1.96
C THR A 93 21.93 -9.90 0.88
N ILE A 94 21.77 -8.58 0.74
CA ILE A 94 20.94 -7.95 -0.30
C ILE A 94 21.45 -8.33 -1.69
N HIS A 95 22.75 -8.14 -1.93
CA HIS A 95 23.38 -8.43 -3.22
C HIS A 95 23.23 -9.91 -3.59
N THR A 96 23.44 -10.82 -2.64
CA THR A 96 23.32 -12.27 -2.87
C THR A 96 21.89 -12.63 -3.26
N ILE A 97 20.91 -12.28 -2.41
CA ILE A 97 19.51 -12.64 -2.65
C ILE A 97 19.01 -12.02 -3.95
N VAL A 98 19.22 -10.72 -4.18
CA VAL A 98 18.73 -10.07 -5.40
C VAL A 98 19.42 -10.59 -6.65
N SER A 99 20.72 -10.92 -6.59
CA SER A 99 21.42 -11.51 -7.74
C SER A 99 20.87 -12.89 -8.09
N GLU A 100 20.61 -13.74 -7.10
CA GLU A 100 19.97 -15.04 -7.33
C GLU A 100 18.59 -14.86 -7.97
N LEU A 101 17.77 -13.92 -7.46
CA LEU A 101 16.46 -13.61 -8.02
C LEU A 101 16.54 -13.10 -9.47
N MET A 102 17.56 -12.30 -9.78
CA MET A 102 17.83 -11.84 -11.15
C MET A 102 18.23 -12.98 -12.07
N ASP A 103 19.10 -13.88 -11.61
CA ASP A 103 19.56 -15.02 -12.40
C ASP A 103 18.40 -16.03 -12.64
N GLU A 104 17.53 -16.25 -11.64
CA GLU A 104 16.27 -17.01 -11.76
C GLU A 104 15.30 -16.38 -12.77
N ALA A 105 15.12 -15.06 -12.72
CA ALA A 105 14.26 -14.32 -13.66
C ALA A 105 14.81 -14.33 -15.09
N ALA A 106 16.13 -14.32 -15.24
CA ALA A 106 16.80 -14.46 -16.54
C ALA A 106 16.65 -15.89 -17.10
N ALA A 107 16.74 -16.93 -16.26
CA ALA A 107 16.59 -18.32 -16.67
C ALA A 107 15.15 -18.67 -17.09
N ASN A 108 14.13 -18.14 -16.38
CA ASN A 108 12.71 -18.40 -16.64
C ASN A 108 12.13 -17.54 -17.77
N ALA A 109 12.96 -17.23 -18.78
CA ALA A 109 12.69 -16.23 -19.78
C ALA A 109 11.47 -16.47 -20.68
N THR A 110 10.96 -17.70 -20.69
CA THR A 110 9.95 -18.19 -21.63
C THR A 110 8.54 -18.28 -21.06
N VAL A 111 8.31 -17.98 -19.76
CA VAL A 111 7.07 -18.38 -19.05
C VAL A 111 6.30 -17.24 -18.35
N CYS A 112 6.76 -15.97 -18.32
CA CYS A 112 6.14 -14.93 -17.48
C CYS A 112 5.81 -13.57 -18.15
N ASP A 113 4.90 -12.84 -17.49
CA ASP A 113 4.22 -11.60 -17.90
C ASP A 113 5.11 -10.57 -18.62
N GLU A 114 4.74 -10.26 -19.87
CA GLU A 114 5.56 -9.53 -20.84
C GLU A 114 5.91 -8.12 -20.35
N GLY A 115 5.01 -7.47 -19.59
CA GLY A 115 5.05 -6.05 -19.26
C GLY A 115 6.10 -5.61 -18.24
N ALA A 116 6.08 -6.18 -17.03
CA ALA A 116 7.05 -5.87 -15.97
C ALA A 116 8.46 -6.38 -16.33
N ARG A 117 8.51 -7.52 -17.03
CA ARG A 117 9.73 -8.07 -17.62
C ARG A 117 10.38 -7.11 -18.62
N GLN A 118 9.64 -6.25 -19.32
CA GLN A 118 10.23 -5.26 -20.23
C GLN A 118 11.18 -4.28 -19.54
N ILE A 119 10.94 -3.90 -18.28
CA ILE A 119 11.82 -2.95 -17.57
C ILE A 119 13.17 -3.62 -17.30
N PHE A 120 13.12 -4.81 -16.72
CA PHE A 120 14.29 -5.65 -16.47
C PHE A 120 15.10 -5.91 -17.76
N LEU A 121 14.42 -6.40 -18.80
CA LEU A 121 15.06 -6.74 -20.07
C LEU A 121 15.59 -5.51 -20.80
N LYS A 122 14.95 -4.34 -20.69
CA LYS A 122 15.48 -3.09 -21.26
C LYS A 122 16.76 -2.66 -20.56
N ILE A 123 16.85 -2.83 -19.24
CA ILE A 123 18.09 -2.56 -18.48
C ILE A 123 19.18 -3.54 -18.90
N LEU A 124 18.88 -4.84 -18.92
CA LEU A 124 19.84 -5.88 -19.31
C LEU A 124 20.31 -5.77 -20.76
N GLY A 125 19.41 -5.40 -21.66
CA GLY A 125 19.65 -5.24 -23.09
C GLY A 125 20.34 -3.93 -23.48
N ASN A 126 20.58 -3.00 -22.54
CA ASN A 126 21.26 -1.74 -22.85
C ASN A 126 22.75 -2.00 -23.15
N PRO A 127 23.25 -1.76 -24.38
CA PRO A 127 24.64 -2.02 -24.73
C PRO A 127 25.62 -1.00 -24.13
N GLU A 128 25.13 0.16 -23.68
CA GLU A 128 25.97 1.23 -23.11
C GLU A 128 26.39 0.96 -21.65
N LEU A 129 25.75 -0.02 -20.99
CA LEU A 129 26.02 -0.37 -19.60
C LEU A 129 26.69 -1.74 -19.50
N ASP A 130 27.71 -1.85 -18.66
CA ASP A 130 28.30 -3.14 -18.33
C ASP A 130 27.34 -3.97 -17.45
N MET A 131 27.61 -5.27 -17.32
CA MET A 131 26.77 -6.14 -16.51
C MET A 131 26.80 -5.81 -15.02
N ARG A 132 27.87 -5.19 -14.53
CA ARG A 132 28.00 -4.80 -13.12
C ARG A 132 27.05 -3.66 -12.80
N ASP A 133 27.03 -2.62 -13.62
CA ASP A 133 26.18 -1.44 -13.47
C ASP A 133 24.70 -1.81 -13.65
N LYS A 134 24.40 -2.72 -14.57
CA LYS A 134 23.04 -3.30 -14.73
C LYS A 134 22.58 -4.00 -13.46
N LYS A 135 23.42 -4.88 -12.89
CA LYS A 135 23.11 -5.59 -11.64
C LYS A 135 22.94 -4.61 -10.47
N ALA A 136 23.88 -3.67 -10.32
CA ALA A 136 23.81 -2.65 -9.28
C ALA A 136 22.53 -1.81 -9.37
N ALA A 137 22.14 -1.36 -10.57
CA ALA A 137 20.93 -0.57 -10.75
C ALA A 137 19.64 -1.31 -10.33
N VAL A 138 19.55 -2.62 -10.60
CA VAL A 138 18.40 -3.45 -10.18
C VAL A 138 18.38 -3.63 -8.67
N ILE A 139 19.54 -3.93 -8.08
CA ILE A 139 19.70 -4.10 -6.63
C ILE A 139 19.34 -2.80 -5.88
N ASP A 140 19.84 -1.66 -6.35
CA ASP A 140 19.57 -0.35 -5.78
C ASP A 140 18.09 0.00 -5.86
N PHE A 141 17.43 -0.28 -6.99
CA PHE A 141 16.01 0.00 -7.16
C PHE A 141 15.16 -0.82 -6.18
N ILE A 142 15.42 -2.13 -6.06
CA ILE A 142 14.68 -3.01 -5.16
C ILE A 142 14.88 -2.58 -3.71
N THR A 143 16.14 -2.40 -3.31
CA THR A 143 16.52 -1.99 -1.94
C THR A 143 15.89 -0.65 -1.56
N ALA A 144 15.96 0.34 -2.44
CA ALA A 144 15.38 1.66 -2.20
C ALA A 144 13.85 1.63 -2.18
N GLY A 145 13.22 0.83 -3.03
CA GLY A 145 11.76 0.76 -3.20
C GLY A 145 11.03 0.08 -2.04
N MET A 146 11.65 -0.91 -1.40
CA MET A 146 11.02 -1.71 -0.34
C MET A 146 10.59 -0.85 0.86
N GLU A 147 11.55 -0.32 1.64
CA GLU A 147 11.22 0.42 2.88
C GLU A 147 10.51 1.75 2.58
N THR A 148 10.85 2.43 1.47
CA THR A 148 10.28 3.75 1.17
C THR A 148 8.79 3.70 0.90
N LEU A 149 8.36 2.71 0.12
CA LEU A 149 6.97 2.52 -0.27
C LEU A 149 6.13 2.01 0.90
N ALA A 150 6.65 1.04 1.68
CA ALA A 150 6.00 0.54 2.90
C ALA A 150 5.75 1.66 3.91
N ASN A 151 6.75 2.51 4.18
CA ASN A 151 6.58 3.64 5.09
C ASN A 151 5.57 4.66 4.55
N SER A 152 5.58 4.93 3.23
CA SER A 152 4.62 5.85 2.60
C SER A 152 3.18 5.37 2.74
N LEU A 153 2.92 4.06 2.54
CA LEU A 153 1.60 3.49 2.72
C LEU A 153 1.14 3.59 4.19
N VAL A 154 2.00 3.23 5.14
CA VAL A 154 1.65 3.32 6.58
C VAL A 154 1.31 4.76 6.98
N PHE A 155 2.10 5.75 6.54
CA PHE A 155 1.82 7.16 6.82
C PHE A 155 0.51 7.63 6.20
N LEU A 156 0.23 7.23 4.95
CA LEU A 156 -1.03 7.51 4.28
C LEU A 156 -2.25 6.92 5.03
N LEU A 157 -2.16 5.65 5.43
CA LEU A 157 -3.22 4.97 6.17
C LEU A 157 -3.43 5.56 7.57
N TYR A 158 -2.34 5.91 8.25
CA TYR A 158 -2.38 6.60 9.54
C TYR A 158 -3.13 7.93 9.40
N LEU A 159 -2.74 8.78 8.45
CA LEU A 159 -3.42 10.07 8.25
C LEU A 159 -4.89 9.90 7.89
N LEU A 160 -5.23 8.93 7.03
CA LEU A 160 -6.61 8.65 6.63
C LEU A 160 -7.48 8.07 7.76
N SER A 161 -6.89 7.34 8.71
CA SER A 161 -7.63 6.82 9.86
C SER A 161 -8.24 7.93 10.72
N GLY A 162 -7.62 9.12 10.74
CA GLY A 162 -8.13 10.32 11.41
C GLY A 162 -9.21 11.07 10.62
N THR A 163 -9.49 10.69 9.37
CA THR A 163 -10.43 11.40 8.46
C THR A 163 -11.42 10.43 7.80
N PRO A 164 -12.44 9.92 8.53
CA PRO A 164 -13.41 8.95 8.00
C PRO A 164 -14.23 9.47 6.81
N GLU A 165 -14.49 10.77 6.74
CA GLU A 165 -15.13 11.44 5.61
C GLU A 165 -14.32 11.32 4.32
N TRP A 166 -13.00 11.40 4.41
CA TRP A 166 -12.10 11.21 3.27
C TRP A 166 -12.05 9.76 2.81
N GLN A 167 -12.05 8.79 3.74
CA GLN A 167 -12.15 7.38 3.37
C GLN A 167 -13.46 7.08 2.63
N ARG A 168 -14.59 7.69 3.03
CA ARG A 168 -15.86 7.57 2.30
C ARG A 168 -15.78 8.24 0.93
N ARG A 169 -15.28 9.47 0.87
CA ARG A 169 -15.14 10.21 -0.40
C ARG A 169 -14.30 9.46 -1.44
N ILE A 170 -13.19 8.86 -1.03
CA ILE A 170 -12.35 8.04 -1.92
C ILE A 170 -13.11 6.78 -2.36
N ARG A 171 -13.83 6.12 -1.45
CA ARG A 171 -14.64 4.95 -1.77
C ARG A 171 -15.76 5.25 -2.77
N ASP A 172 -16.45 6.38 -2.59
CA ASP A 172 -17.56 6.81 -3.45
C ASP A 172 -17.08 7.19 -4.87
N GLU A 173 -15.80 7.51 -5.03
CA GLU A 173 -15.14 7.79 -6.32
C GLU A 173 -14.76 6.50 -7.08
N LEU A 174 -14.71 5.36 -6.38
CA LEU A 174 -14.24 4.08 -6.90
C LEU A 174 -15.42 3.13 -7.15
N PRO A 175 -15.30 2.19 -8.10
CA PRO A 175 -16.29 1.12 -8.24
C PRO A 175 -16.36 0.31 -6.94
N SER A 176 -17.56 -0.09 -6.52
CA SER A 176 -17.80 -0.82 -5.26
C SER A 176 -17.10 -2.18 -5.21
N CYS A 177 -16.89 -2.82 -6.36
CA CYS A 177 -16.15 -4.07 -6.47
C CYS A 177 -15.49 -4.20 -7.86
N GLY A 178 -14.62 -5.20 -8.00
CA GLY A 178 -14.00 -5.57 -9.27
C GLY A 178 -12.58 -5.03 -9.50
N GLU A 179 -12.12 -5.22 -10.72
CA GLU A 179 -10.80 -4.73 -11.17
C GLU A 179 -10.83 -3.22 -11.35
N LEU A 180 -9.70 -2.58 -11.03
CA LEU A 180 -9.52 -1.15 -11.22
C LEU A 180 -8.89 -0.93 -12.59
N SER A 181 -9.54 -0.13 -13.44
CA SER A 181 -8.98 0.27 -14.73
C SER A 181 -7.99 1.44 -14.59
N SER A 182 -7.07 1.56 -15.54
CA SER A 182 -6.16 2.71 -15.63
C SER A 182 -6.91 4.04 -15.71
N GLU A 183 -8.03 4.06 -16.42
CA GLU A 183 -8.86 5.25 -16.61
C GLU A 183 -9.57 5.66 -15.32
N GLN A 184 -10.02 4.68 -14.53
CA GLN A 184 -10.63 4.92 -13.21
C GLN A 184 -9.63 5.54 -12.25
N LEU A 185 -8.42 4.98 -12.14
CA LEU A 185 -7.35 5.56 -11.31
C LEU A 185 -6.93 6.95 -11.82
N ALA A 186 -6.87 7.12 -13.15
CA ALA A 186 -6.59 8.42 -13.74
C ALA A 186 -7.66 9.47 -13.39
N SER A 187 -8.91 9.04 -13.22
CA SER A 187 -10.07 9.89 -12.95
C SER A 187 -10.47 9.92 -11.47
N ALA A 188 -9.55 9.58 -10.56
CA ALA A 188 -9.79 9.56 -9.11
C ALA A 188 -9.09 10.74 -8.37
N PRO A 189 -9.61 11.99 -8.47
CA PRO A 189 -9.01 13.15 -7.82
C PRO A 189 -8.98 13.07 -6.28
N ALA A 190 -9.99 12.50 -5.61
CA ALA A 190 -9.99 12.38 -4.16
C ALA A 190 -8.88 11.43 -3.67
N LEU A 191 -8.70 10.30 -4.36
CA LEU A 191 -7.60 9.36 -4.12
C LEU A 191 -6.24 10.06 -4.23
N LYS A 192 -6.01 10.80 -5.33
CA LYS A 192 -4.75 11.50 -5.59
C LYS A 192 -4.49 12.65 -4.61
N ALA A 193 -5.55 13.35 -4.19
CA ALA A 193 -5.47 14.42 -3.21
C ALA A 193 -5.01 13.89 -1.84
N ALA A 194 -5.56 12.76 -1.39
CA ALA A 194 -5.15 12.11 -0.14
C ALA A 194 -3.67 11.71 -0.17
N ILE A 195 -3.21 11.09 -1.26
CA ILE A 195 -1.80 10.71 -1.44
C ILE A 195 -0.89 11.94 -1.43
N SER A 196 -1.26 13.00 -2.15
CA SER A 196 -0.48 14.24 -2.24
C SER A 196 -0.37 14.94 -0.88
N GLU A 197 -1.45 14.95 -0.11
CA GLU A 197 -1.46 15.53 1.23
C GLU A 197 -0.65 14.70 2.23
N SER A 198 -0.66 13.37 2.09
CA SER A 198 0.19 12.49 2.88
C SER A 198 1.67 12.78 2.62
N PHE A 199 2.07 12.95 1.36
CA PHE A 199 3.44 13.34 1.03
C PHE A 199 3.83 14.73 1.54
N ARG A 200 2.91 15.68 1.60
CA ARG A 200 3.18 17.00 2.18
C ARG A 200 3.42 16.89 3.68
N LEU A 201 2.48 16.25 4.38
CA LEU A 201 2.44 16.28 5.83
C LEU A 201 3.37 15.25 6.46
N LEU A 202 3.48 14.04 5.90
CA LEU A 202 4.26 12.93 6.45
C LEU A 202 5.04 12.14 5.37
N PRO A 203 6.01 12.76 4.69
CA PRO A 203 6.84 12.09 3.69
C PRO A 203 7.89 11.17 4.32
N THR A 204 8.23 10.08 3.64
CA THR A 204 9.35 9.21 4.00
C THR A 204 10.71 9.91 3.88
N ALA A 205 10.87 10.81 2.91
CA ALA A 205 12.08 11.64 2.73
C ALA A 205 11.76 13.11 3.08
N PRO A 206 12.09 13.58 4.29
CA PRO A 206 11.67 14.90 4.77
C PRO A 206 12.53 16.09 4.27
N PHE A 207 13.67 15.81 3.61
CA PHE A 207 14.57 16.82 3.10
C PHE A 207 15.24 16.38 1.80
N LEU A 208 15.78 17.35 1.05
CA LEU A 208 16.57 17.12 -0.16
C LEU A 208 18.00 17.60 0.04
N ALA A 209 18.97 16.73 -0.22
CA ALA A 209 20.38 17.04 -0.13
C ALA A 209 20.98 17.42 -1.50
N ARG A 210 21.80 18.47 -1.54
CA ARG A 210 22.60 18.87 -2.72
C ARG A 210 24.00 19.30 -2.29
N LEU A 211 25.00 18.89 -3.05
CA LEU A 211 26.34 19.47 -2.99
C LEU A 211 26.43 20.50 -4.11
N LEU A 212 26.73 21.76 -3.79
CA LEU A 212 26.83 22.81 -4.80
C LEU A 212 28.05 22.59 -5.68
N ASP A 213 27.87 22.60 -7.00
CA ASP A 213 28.95 22.55 -7.99
C ASP A 213 29.54 23.94 -8.28
N THR A 214 28.72 24.97 -8.09
CA THR A 214 29.01 26.37 -8.35
C THR A 214 28.51 27.24 -7.20
N PRO A 215 29.08 28.44 -6.99
CA PRO A 215 28.59 29.37 -5.97
C PRO A 215 27.11 29.75 -6.21
N LEU A 216 26.34 29.88 -5.13
CA LEU A 216 24.91 30.18 -5.17
C LEU A 216 24.59 31.35 -4.24
N ASN A 217 23.85 32.34 -4.74
CA ASN A 217 23.23 33.35 -3.88
C ASN A 217 21.82 32.89 -3.50
N LEU A 218 21.58 32.65 -2.20
CA LEU A 218 20.31 32.17 -1.68
C LEU A 218 19.89 33.01 -0.47
N GLY A 219 18.76 33.72 -0.58
CA GLY A 219 18.23 34.54 0.52
C GLY A 219 19.17 35.67 0.98
N GLY A 220 20.02 36.18 0.07
CA GLY A 220 21.04 37.20 0.39
C GLY A 220 22.36 36.62 0.90
N TYR A 221 22.46 35.30 1.09
CA TYR A 221 23.70 34.63 1.49
C TYR A 221 24.43 34.09 0.26
N GLN A 222 25.75 34.35 0.19
CA GLN A 222 26.61 33.74 -0.80
C GLN A 222 27.14 32.39 -0.26
N LEU A 223 26.73 31.31 -0.91
CA LEU A 223 27.19 29.96 -0.64
C LEU A 223 28.29 29.60 -1.64
N ALA A 224 29.42 29.07 -1.15
CA ALA A 224 30.50 28.62 -2.02
C ALA A 224 30.17 27.28 -2.70
N ALA A 225 30.82 27.00 -3.83
CA ALA A 225 30.88 25.65 -4.37
C ALA A 225 31.44 24.68 -3.32
N GLY A 226 30.95 23.44 -3.32
CA GLY A 226 31.25 22.43 -2.30
C GLY A 226 30.40 22.54 -1.03
N THR A 227 29.52 23.55 -0.91
CA THR A 227 28.58 23.62 0.22
C THR A 227 27.54 22.50 0.12
N PHE A 228 27.38 21.73 1.20
CA PHE A 228 26.31 20.73 1.33
C PHE A 228 25.03 21.39 1.88
N VAL A 229 23.99 21.41 1.06
CA VAL A 229 22.71 22.06 1.36
C VAL A 229 21.64 21.00 1.61
N LEU A 230 20.97 21.11 2.76
CA LEU A 230 19.77 20.34 3.10
C LEU A 230 18.54 21.24 3.02
N ALA A 231 17.72 21.04 1.99
CA ALA A 231 16.43 21.70 1.88
C ALA A 231 15.38 20.91 2.68
N HIS A 232 15.01 21.41 3.86
CA HIS A 232 13.99 20.82 4.74
C HIS A 232 12.57 21.04 4.21
N THR A 233 12.24 20.39 3.10
CA THR A 233 10.95 20.51 2.40
C THR A 233 9.77 20.19 3.30
N ASN A 234 9.87 19.19 4.17
CA ASN A 234 8.79 18.85 5.09
C ASN A 234 8.55 19.93 6.17
N ALA A 235 9.61 20.57 6.67
CA ALA A 235 9.46 21.67 7.62
C ALA A 235 8.78 22.87 6.95
N ALA A 236 9.24 23.24 5.75
CA ALA A 236 8.62 24.31 4.96
C ALA A 236 7.15 24.01 4.61
N CYS A 237 6.81 22.74 4.35
CA CYS A 237 5.43 22.31 4.12
C CYS A 237 4.51 22.44 5.35
N ARG A 238 5.08 22.50 6.56
CA ARG A 238 4.35 22.64 7.84
C ARG A 238 4.35 24.08 8.38
N ASP A 239 4.81 25.02 7.56
CA ASP A 239 4.79 26.45 7.84
C ASP A 239 3.50 27.08 7.29
N ASP A 240 2.81 27.86 8.13
CA ASP A 240 1.56 28.53 7.78
C ASP A 240 1.77 29.66 6.75
N GLU A 241 3.00 30.14 6.55
CA GLU A 241 3.35 31.06 5.45
C GLU A 241 3.28 30.37 4.08
N ASN A 242 3.50 29.05 4.04
CA ASN A 242 3.53 28.26 2.81
C ASN A 242 2.24 27.50 2.56
N PHE A 243 1.54 27.08 3.62
CA PHE A 243 0.30 26.32 3.55
C PHE A 243 -0.70 26.77 4.61
N TRP A 244 -1.93 27.12 4.23
CA TRP A 244 -2.96 27.39 5.25
C TRP A 244 -3.21 26.16 6.13
N ARG A 245 -3.26 26.36 7.46
CA ARG A 245 -3.41 25.29 8.47
C ARG A 245 -2.40 24.17 8.19
N ALA A 246 -1.12 24.53 8.05
CA ALA A 246 -0.08 23.68 7.48
C ALA A 246 0.13 22.38 8.25
N LYS A 247 -0.14 22.36 9.55
CA LYS A 247 0.04 21.20 10.42
C LYS A 247 -1.11 20.18 10.33
N GLU A 248 -2.20 20.55 9.66
CA GLU A 248 -3.38 19.70 9.55
C GLU A 248 -3.41 18.92 8.25
N TYR A 249 -3.92 17.69 8.31
CA TYR A 249 -4.13 16.85 7.13
C TYR A 249 -5.42 17.27 6.43
N ILE A 250 -5.30 18.03 5.35
CA ILE A 250 -6.45 18.57 4.62
C ILE A 250 -6.31 18.28 3.12
N PRO A 251 -6.72 17.08 2.66
CA PRO A 251 -6.57 16.73 1.26
C PRO A 251 -7.38 17.62 0.31
N GLU A 252 -8.42 18.33 0.79
CA GLU A 252 -9.20 19.30 0.00
C GLU A 252 -8.32 20.36 -0.67
N ARG A 253 -7.16 20.69 -0.09
CA ARG A 253 -6.26 21.72 -0.63
C ARG A 253 -5.78 21.42 -2.05
N TRP A 254 -5.75 20.14 -2.44
CA TRP A 254 -5.34 19.68 -3.77
C TRP A 254 -6.47 19.69 -4.79
N LEU A 255 -7.72 19.87 -4.33
CA LEU A 255 -8.92 19.93 -5.17
C LEU A 255 -9.43 21.36 -5.33
N LYS A 256 -9.33 22.15 -4.25
CA LYS A 256 -9.73 23.55 -4.20
C LYS A 256 -8.60 24.34 -3.56
N VAL A 257 -7.82 25.02 -4.41
CA VAL A 257 -6.68 25.81 -3.96
C VAL A 257 -7.18 27.00 -3.15
N LYS A 258 -6.62 27.13 -1.95
CA LYS A 258 -6.78 28.28 -1.06
C LYS A 258 -5.38 28.71 -0.63
N GLU A 259 -5.10 30.00 -0.69
CA GLU A 259 -3.78 30.52 -0.33
C GLU A 259 -3.60 30.64 1.20
N PRO A 260 -2.36 30.50 1.71
CA PRO A 260 -1.15 30.13 0.97
C PRO A 260 -1.14 28.64 0.56
N HIS A 261 -0.65 28.35 -0.65
CA HIS A 261 -0.51 26.99 -1.18
C HIS A 261 0.75 26.80 -2.05
N ALA A 262 1.90 26.68 -1.39
CA ALA A 262 3.19 26.49 -2.05
C ALA A 262 3.43 25.03 -2.49
N ALA A 263 2.61 24.52 -3.42
CA ALA A 263 2.67 23.13 -3.92
C ALA A 263 4.07 22.70 -4.43
N SER A 264 4.90 23.65 -4.88
CA SER A 264 6.27 23.40 -5.32
C SER A 264 7.21 22.91 -4.19
N LEU A 265 6.87 23.15 -2.92
CA LEU A 265 7.62 22.63 -1.77
C LEU A 265 7.37 21.14 -1.54
N VAL A 266 6.23 20.62 -2.01
CA VAL A 266 5.91 19.18 -1.91
C VAL A 266 6.70 18.42 -2.97
N ALA A 267 7.87 17.93 -2.54
CA ALA A 267 8.82 17.23 -3.40
C ALA A 267 9.32 15.92 -2.76
N PRO A 268 8.42 14.97 -2.42
CA PRO A 268 8.78 13.69 -1.78
C PRO A 268 9.72 12.83 -2.64
N PHE A 269 9.72 13.07 -3.96
CA PHE A 269 10.57 12.40 -4.94
C PHE A 269 11.76 13.26 -5.41
N GLY A 270 11.99 14.41 -4.79
CA GLY A 270 12.95 15.40 -5.25
C GLY A 270 12.55 16.12 -6.54
N ARG A 271 13.50 16.87 -7.12
CA ARG A 271 13.32 17.66 -8.35
C ARG A 271 14.56 17.60 -9.24
N GLY A 272 14.35 17.82 -10.54
CA GLY A 272 15.40 17.89 -11.56
C GLY A 272 15.85 16.52 -12.08
N ARG A 273 17.00 16.47 -12.75
CA ARG A 273 17.53 15.26 -13.41
C ARG A 273 17.82 14.09 -12.46
N ARG A 274 18.02 14.38 -11.17
CA ARG A 274 18.24 13.39 -10.09
C ARG A 274 17.00 13.18 -9.21
N MET A 275 15.81 13.41 -9.76
CA MET A 275 14.56 13.02 -9.11
C MET A 275 14.43 11.49 -9.03
N CYS A 276 13.64 11.00 -8.09
CA CYS A 276 13.45 9.57 -7.85
C CYS A 276 13.00 8.85 -9.14
N PRO A 277 13.73 7.82 -9.62
CA PRO A 277 13.34 7.05 -10.79
C PRO A 277 12.06 6.25 -10.56
N GLY A 278 11.79 5.86 -9.31
CA GLY A 278 10.60 5.12 -8.90
C GLY A 278 9.32 5.97 -8.75
N LYS A 279 9.35 7.29 -8.99
CA LYS A 279 8.20 8.19 -8.75
C LYS A 279 6.88 7.67 -9.34
N ARG A 280 6.90 7.33 -10.63
CA ARG A 280 5.67 6.90 -11.34
C ARG A 280 5.15 5.57 -10.84
N PHE A 281 6.06 4.66 -10.50
CA PHE A 281 5.72 3.38 -9.90
C PHE A 281 5.08 3.58 -8.53
N VAL A 282 5.73 4.30 -7.62
CA VAL A 282 5.23 4.55 -6.26
C VAL A 282 3.87 5.26 -6.28
N GLU A 283 3.70 6.27 -7.14
CA GLU A 283 2.41 6.97 -7.27
C GLU A 283 1.28 6.04 -7.71
N LEU A 284 1.55 5.14 -8.66
CA LEU A 284 0.57 4.18 -9.16
C LEU A 284 0.27 3.10 -8.12
N GLU A 285 1.32 2.57 -7.49
CA GLU A 285 1.23 1.51 -6.50
C GLU A 285 0.42 1.96 -5.27
N LEU A 286 0.70 3.16 -4.75
CA LEU A 286 -0.10 3.74 -3.67
C LEU A 286 -1.55 4.00 -4.08
N GLN A 287 -1.81 4.41 -5.33
CA GLN A 287 -3.18 4.58 -5.83
C GLN A 287 -3.92 3.24 -5.88
N ILE A 288 -3.29 2.18 -6.41
CA ILE A 288 -3.90 0.85 -6.49
C ILE A 288 -4.19 0.30 -5.09
N LEU A 289 -3.19 0.32 -4.21
CA LEU A 289 -3.32 -0.24 -2.87
C LEU A 289 -4.36 0.51 -2.05
N LEU A 290 -4.30 1.85 -2.05
CA LEU A 290 -5.28 2.65 -1.34
C LEU A 290 -6.68 2.42 -1.91
N ALA A 291 -6.85 2.37 -3.23
CA ALA A 291 -8.14 2.08 -3.84
C ALA A 291 -8.68 0.71 -3.44
N LYS A 292 -7.85 -0.34 -3.48
CA LYS A 292 -8.23 -1.70 -3.07
C LYS A 292 -8.61 -1.79 -1.59
N ILE A 293 -7.86 -1.10 -0.72
CA ILE A 293 -8.18 -1.00 0.70
C ILE A 293 -9.52 -0.25 0.86
N MET A 294 -9.71 0.90 0.21
CA MET A 294 -10.94 1.69 0.30
C MET A 294 -12.15 1.02 -0.37
N GLN A 295 -11.99 0.05 -1.28
CA GLN A 295 -13.12 -0.73 -1.79
C GLN A 295 -13.73 -1.67 -0.74
N ARG A 296 -12.90 -2.19 0.16
CA ARG A 296 -13.31 -3.30 1.07
C ARG A 296 -13.31 -2.92 2.54
N TRP A 297 -12.42 -2.02 2.93
CA TRP A 297 -12.08 -1.77 4.32
C TRP A 297 -12.24 -0.31 4.69
N ARG A 298 -12.50 -0.09 5.97
CA ARG A 298 -12.29 1.16 6.67
C ARG A 298 -11.10 0.96 7.61
N VAL A 299 -10.16 1.89 7.54
CA VAL A 299 -8.94 1.84 8.34
C VAL A 299 -9.10 2.73 9.56
N GLU A 300 -8.79 2.19 10.72
CA GLU A 300 -8.76 2.87 12.01
C GLU A 300 -7.37 2.70 12.62
N PHE A 301 -6.93 3.69 13.38
CA PHE A 301 -5.66 3.65 14.11
C PHE A 301 -5.89 4.08 15.56
N ASP A 302 -5.39 3.29 16.50
CA ASP A 302 -5.44 3.57 17.92
C ASP A 302 -4.13 4.21 18.41
N GLY A 303 -4.25 5.36 19.08
CA GLY A 303 -3.14 6.12 19.64
C GLY A 303 -2.40 7.02 18.65
N GLN A 304 -1.15 7.36 18.99
CA GLN A 304 -0.26 8.18 18.16
C GLN A 304 0.80 7.32 17.47
N LEU A 305 1.10 7.66 16.22
CA LEU A 305 2.15 6.98 15.47
C LEU A 305 3.51 7.50 15.92
N ASP A 306 4.29 6.64 16.56
CA ASP A 306 5.69 6.91 16.86
C ASP A 306 6.52 6.85 15.58
N ILE A 307 7.28 7.91 15.32
CA ILE A 307 8.13 8.04 14.14
C ILE A 307 9.59 8.06 14.58
N GLN A 308 10.42 7.33 13.84
CA GLN A 308 11.87 7.33 14.01
C GLN A 308 12.56 7.69 12.69
N PHE A 309 13.82 8.07 12.78
CA PHE A 309 14.67 8.30 11.63
C PHE A 309 15.63 7.13 11.50
N ASP A 310 15.43 6.29 10.48
CA ASP A 310 16.29 5.18 10.05
C ASP A 310 16.87 5.54 8.67
N PHE A 311 17.59 6.66 8.58
CA PHE A 311 18.03 7.34 7.33
C PHE A 311 16.88 7.96 6.51
N LEU A 312 15.71 7.36 6.60
CA LEU A 312 14.41 7.88 6.18
C LEU A 312 13.48 7.96 7.39
N LEU A 313 12.41 8.74 7.29
CA LEU A 313 11.33 8.67 8.28
C LEU A 313 10.62 7.34 8.17
N SER A 314 10.53 6.62 9.29
CA SER A 314 9.87 5.33 9.37
C SER A 314 9.03 5.25 10.66
N PRO A 315 7.93 4.50 10.65
CA PRO A 315 7.16 4.25 11.85
C PRO A 315 7.91 3.28 12.76
N LYS A 316 7.98 3.60 14.04
CA LYS A 316 8.56 2.74 15.08
C LYS A 316 7.71 1.48 15.22
N SER A 317 8.34 0.31 15.16
CA SER A 317 7.67 -0.99 15.24
C SER A 317 7.62 -1.52 16.68
N PRO A 318 6.63 -2.36 17.05
CA PRO A 318 5.55 -2.93 16.21
C PRO A 318 4.27 -2.07 16.16
N LEU A 319 3.50 -2.17 15.05
CA LEU A 319 2.25 -1.42 14.82
C LEU A 319 0.97 -2.27 14.97
N THR A 320 1.12 -3.52 15.41
CA THR A 320 0.15 -4.61 15.27
C THR A 320 -1.15 -4.47 16.05
N LYS A 321 -1.16 -3.62 17.08
CA LYS A 321 -2.35 -3.35 17.89
C LYS A 321 -2.99 -2.01 17.57
N GLN A 322 -2.34 -1.21 16.73
CA GLN A 322 -2.77 0.16 16.47
C GLN A 322 -3.69 0.20 15.26
N PHE A 323 -3.40 -0.54 14.19
CA PHE A 323 -4.30 -0.56 13.03
C PHE A 323 -5.43 -1.59 13.16
N THR A 324 -6.66 -1.16 12.85
CA THR A 324 -7.83 -2.02 12.71
C THR A 324 -8.49 -1.78 11.36
N CYS A 325 -8.75 -2.85 10.62
CA CYS A 325 -9.51 -2.79 9.37
C CYS A 325 -10.90 -3.36 9.59
N ARG A 326 -11.94 -2.56 9.36
CA ARG A 326 -13.33 -3.03 9.39
C ARG A 326 -13.87 -3.19 7.99
N LEU A 327 -14.51 -4.33 7.71
CA LEU A 327 -15.25 -4.51 6.46
C LEU A 327 -16.28 -3.40 6.34
N CYS A 328 -16.29 -2.75 5.18
CA CYS A 328 -17.35 -1.81 4.88
C CYS A 328 -18.58 -2.62 4.49
N ALA A 329 -19.69 -2.39 5.19
CA ALA A 329 -20.96 -3.01 4.86
C ALA A 329 -21.24 -2.74 3.38
N ALA A 330 -21.22 -3.79 2.55
CA ALA A 330 -21.64 -3.68 1.18
C ALA A 330 -23.06 -3.12 1.19
N SER A 331 -23.34 -2.09 0.39
CA SER A 331 -24.71 -1.65 0.15
C SER A 331 -25.43 -2.80 -0.55
N VAL A 332 -26.08 -3.67 0.22
CA VAL A 332 -27.02 -4.66 -0.30
C VAL A 332 -28.16 -3.84 -0.91
N SER A 333 -28.28 -3.84 -2.23
CA SER A 333 -29.44 -3.30 -2.91
C SER A 333 -30.64 -4.16 -2.52
N LEU A 334 -31.45 -3.65 -1.60
CA LEU A 334 -32.74 -4.25 -1.24
C LEU A 334 -33.64 -4.22 -2.48
N GLY A 335 -33.75 -5.35 -3.17
CA GLY A 335 -34.90 -5.58 -4.05
C GLY A 335 -36.16 -5.54 -3.20
N ARG A 336 -37.12 -4.68 -3.57
CA ARG A 336 -38.43 -4.59 -2.90
C ARG A 336 -39.08 -5.98 -2.87
N TRP A 337 -39.18 -6.58 -1.69
CA TRP A 337 -40.08 -7.69 -1.43
C TRP A 337 -41.33 -7.15 -0.74
N SER A 338 -42.50 -7.61 -1.16
CA SER A 338 -43.80 -7.08 -0.75
C SER A 338 -44.02 -7.22 0.76
N GLY A 339 -44.06 -6.09 1.47
CA GLY A 339 -44.95 -5.94 2.62
C GLY A 339 -44.38 -6.07 4.04
N ARG A 340 -43.06 -6.00 4.30
CA ARG A 340 -42.52 -5.76 5.66
C ARG A 340 -41.08 -5.24 5.64
N GLU A 341 -40.78 -4.19 6.40
CA GLU A 341 -39.41 -3.68 6.62
C GLU A 341 -38.56 -4.71 7.38
N ILE A 342 -37.36 -5.00 6.88
CA ILE A 342 -36.40 -5.89 7.52
C ILE A 342 -35.39 -5.01 8.27
N ASP A 343 -35.15 -5.31 9.54
CA ASP A 343 -34.19 -4.58 10.38
C ASP A 343 -32.75 -4.74 9.83
N ARG A 344 -32.08 -3.60 9.61
CA ARG A 344 -30.71 -3.52 9.07
C ARG A 344 -29.67 -4.18 9.99
N SER A 345 -29.98 -4.28 11.29
CA SER A 345 -29.10 -4.85 12.30
C SER A 345 -28.90 -6.37 12.11
N ALA A 346 -29.98 -7.10 11.84
CA ALA A 346 -29.97 -8.56 11.64
C ALA A 346 -29.23 -8.99 10.36
N LEU A 347 -29.34 -8.19 9.29
CA LEU A 347 -28.66 -8.42 8.02
C LEU A 347 -27.14 -8.21 8.11
N SER A 348 -26.70 -7.23 8.90
CA SER A 348 -25.28 -6.99 9.13
C SER A 348 -24.64 -8.12 9.95
N PHE A 349 -25.39 -8.69 10.90
CA PHE A 349 -24.93 -9.81 11.72
C PHE A 349 -24.76 -11.10 10.90
N ALA A 350 -25.71 -11.42 10.00
CA ALA A 350 -25.65 -12.60 9.15
C ALA A 350 -24.47 -12.58 8.14
N LEU A 351 -24.13 -11.40 7.60
CA LEU A 351 -22.96 -11.22 6.72
C LEU A 351 -21.64 -11.34 7.48
N LEU A 352 -21.61 -10.95 8.76
CA LEU A 352 -20.44 -11.10 9.64
C LEU A 352 -20.21 -12.57 10.03
N THR A 353 -21.26 -13.30 10.41
CA THR A 353 -21.13 -14.73 10.77
C THR A 353 -20.72 -15.60 9.59
N GLN A 354 -21.12 -15.29 8.36
CA GLN A 354 -20.69 -16.06 7.19
C GLN A 354 -19.23 -15.78 6.80
N ALA A 355 -18.73 -14.57 7.05
CA ALA A 355 -17.31 -14.24 6.90
C ALA A 355 -16.42 -14.93 7.96
N GLU A 356 -16.97 -15.22 9.15
CA GLU A 356 -16.29 -15.99 10.20
C GLU A 356 -16.32 -17.52 9.95
N HIS A 357 -17.34 -18.03 9.25
CA HIS A 357 -17.51 -19.47 9.04
C HIS A 357 -16.70 -20.02 7.85
N ASP A 358 -16.50 -19.25 6.78
CA ASP A 358 -15.76 -19.65 5.58
C ASP A 358 -14.23 -19.47 5.76
N ASN A 359 -13.64 -20.30 6.62
CA ASN A 359 -12.19 -20.33 6.89
C ASN A 359 -11.38 -21.15 5.86
N GLU A 360 -11.94 -21.37 4.66
CA GLU A 360 -11.29 -22.13 3.59
C GLU A 360 -11.29 -21.37 2.25
N SER A 361 -10.07 -21.10 1.77
CA SER A 361 -9.66 -20.93 0.38
C SER A 361 -10.77 -20.97 -0.69
N CYS A 362 -11.35 -19.82 -1.02
CA CYS A 362 -11.98 -19.62 -2.34
C CYS A 362 -11.84 -18.16 -2.80
N PHE A 363 -10.96 -18.01 -3.78
CA PHE A 363 -10.59 -16.80 -4.48
C PHE A 363 -11.73 -16.29 -5.38
N PHE A 364 -11.82 -14.96 -5.48
CA PHE A 364 -12.30 -14.15 -6.62
C PHE A 364 -13.64 -14.49 -7.32
N HIS A 365 -14.42 -13.42 -7.50
CA HIS A 365 -15.59 -13.28 -8.37
C HIS A 365 -16.90 -13.96 -7.95
N CYS A 366 -17.72 -13.27 -7.15
CA CYS A 366 -19.16 -13.20 -7.42
C CYS A 366 -19.89 -12.16 -6.54
N PRO A 367 -20.87 -11.37 -7.04
CA PRO A 367 -21.90 -10.80 -6.18
C PRO A 367 -22.67 -11.95 -5.49
N VAL A 368 -22.73 -11.91 -4.17
CA VAL A 368 -23.53 -12.84 -3.37
C VAL A 368 -24.94 -12.27 -3.28
N PHE A 369 -25.93 -13.02 -3.76
CA PHE A 369 -27.34 -12.67 -3.64
C PHE A 369 -27.94 -13.38 -2.44
N VAL A 370 -28.58 -12.63 -1.56
CA VAL A 370 -29.26 -13.17 -0.39
C VAL A 370 -30.77 -12.99 -0.59
N GLN A 371 -31.49 -14.11 -0.70
CA GLN A 371 -32.94 -14.14 -0.80
C GLN A 371 -33.52 -14.66 0.52
N ILE A 372 -34.23 -13.81 1.26
CA ILE A 372 -34.88 -14.20 2.52
C ILE A 372 -36.17 -14.96 2.17
N GLU A 373 -36.29 -16.22 2.62
CA GLU A 373 -37.47 -17.05 2.34
C GLU A 373 -38.55 -16.91 3.41
N THR A 374 -38.17 -16.81 4.69
CA THR A 374 -39.14 -16.70 5.80
C THR A 374 -38.52 -16.03 7.03
N VAL A 375 -39.29 -15.18 7.70
CA VAL A 375 -38.97 -14.62 9.01
C VAL A 375 -40.00 -15.16 10.00
N THR A 376 -39.59 -16.02 10.91
CA THR A 376 -40.45 -16.51 12.01
C THR A 376 -39.96 -15.89 13.33
N GLY A 377 -40.80 -15.94 14.38
CA GLY A 377 -40.46 -15.40 15.70
C GLY A 377 -39.24 -16.06 16.38
N SER A 378 -38.66 -17.10 15.78
CA SER A 378 -37.51 -17.85 16.27
C SER A 378 -36.29 -17.81 15.35
N GLY A 379 -36.34 -17.09 14.21
CA GLY A 379 -35.17 -16.97 13.31
C GLY A 379 -35.49 -16.51 11.88
N ILE A 380 -34.43 -16.23 11.11
CA ILE A 380 -34.51 -15.84 9.70
C ILE A 380 -33.97 -17.00 8.85
N ARG A 381 -34.76 -17.47 7.89
CA ARG A 381 -34.31 -18.45 6.88
C ARG A 381 -33.95 -17.73 5.58
N MET A 382 -32.72 -17.89 5.12
CA MET A 382 -32.17 -17.21 3.93
C MET A 382 -31.59 -18.23 2.94
N LYS A 383 -31.77 -17.97 1.64
CA LYS A 383 -31.03 -18.59 0.54
C LYS A 383 -29.91 -17.66 0.11
N VAL A 384 -28.70 -18.20 0.02
CA VAL A 384 -27.53 -17.49 -0.45
C VAL A 384 -27.11 -18.10 -1.78
N GLY A 385 -27.21 -17.32 -2.86
CA GLY A 385 -26.85 -17.72 -4.21
C GLY A 385 -25.61 -16.97 -4.72
N ARG A 386 -24.84 -17.62 -5.59
CA ARG A 386 -23.77 -16.99 -6.38
C ARG A 386 -24.18 -17.00 -7.86
N GLU A 387 -23.92 -15.91 -8.56
CA GLU A 387 -24.15 -15.78 -10.00
C GLU A 387 -22.99 -16.41 -10.81
N ALA A 388 -23.21 -17.56 -11.45
CA ALA A 388 -22.21 -18.13 -12.34
C ALA A 388 -22.22 -17.38 -13.69
N LYS A 389 -21.06 -16.92 -14.17
CA LYS A 389 -20.91 -16.51 -15.58
C LYS A 389 -20.97 -17.76 -16.46
N SER A 390 -22.13 -18.10 -17.01
CA SER A 390 -22.20 -19.01 -18.17
C SER A 390 -21.89 -18.22 -19.45
N GLY A 391 -20.95 -18.72 -20.24
CA GLY A 391 -20.73 -18.24 -21.60
C GLY A 391 -21.91 -18.65 -22.48
N ALA A 392 -22.41 -17.69 -23.27
CA ALA A 392 -23.34 -17.84 -24.38
C ALA A 392 -24.74 -18.44 -24.07
N GLY A 393 -25.75 -17.57 -24.10
CA GLY A 393 -27.10 -17.90 -24.56
C GLY A 393 -28.05 -18.55 -23.55
N THR A 394 -29.06 -17.76 -23.16
CA THR A 394 -30.40 -18.16 -22.67
C THR A 394 -30.54 -18.97 -21.37
N GLU A 395 -31.39 -18.42 -20.48
CA GLU A 395 -31.98 -18.96 -19.25
C GLU A 395 -31.14 -18.97 -17.96
N ASN A 396 -31.66 -18.26 -16.96
CA ASN A 396 -31.15 -18.17 -15.59
C ASN A 396 -31.46 -19.47 -14.83
N GLU A 397 -30.52 -20.41 -14.78
CA GLU A 397 -30.56 -21.51 -13.81
C GLU A 397 -29.74 -21.17 -12.57
N ILE A 398 -30.42 -21.07 -11.42
CA ILE A 398 -29.81 -21.01 -10.09
C ILE A 398 -29.38 -22.42 -9.72
N GLN A 399 -28.08 -22.73 -9.77
CA GLN A 399 -27.58 -23.97 -9.18
C GLN A 399 -27.58 -23.87 -7.65
N ASN A 400 -28.15 -24.90 -7.00
CA ASN A 400 -28.33 -25.02 -5.56
C ASN A 400 -26.99 -24.91 -4.79
N GLY A 401 -26.77 -23.76 -4.15
CA GLY A 401 -25.74 -23.58 -3.11
C GLY A 401 -26.16 -24.22 -1.77
N ALA A 402 -25.18 -24.55 -0.94
CA ALA A 402 -25.34 -25.26 0.32
C ALA A 402 -26.32 -24.59 1.30
N TRP A 403 -27.07 -25.43 2.02
CA TRP A 403 -27.99 -25.03 3.09
C TRP A 403 -27.20 -24.63 4.32
N VAL A 404 -27.35 -23.38 4.77
CA VAL A 404 -26.87 -22.96 6.11
C VAL A 404 -28.10 -22.58 6.92
N GLU A 405 -28.60 -23.50 7.74
CA GLU A 405 -29.53 -23.16 8.82
C GLU A 405 -28.70 -22.58 9.96
N THR A 406 -28.86 -21.28 10.23
CA THR A 406 -28.34 -20.65 11.43
C THR A 406 -29.47 -20.53 12.44
N GLU A 407 -29.45 -21.37 13.48
CA GLU A 407 -30.28 -21.16 14.67
C GLU A 407 -29.73 -19.98 15.46
N CYS A 408 -30.58 -18.98 15.75
CA CYS A 408 -30.25 -17.95 16.72
C CYS A 408 -30.07 -18.60 18.10
N VAL A 409 -28.87 -18.51 18.67
CA VAL A 409 -28.64 -18.84 20.09
C VAL A 409 -29.52 -17.90 20.93
N PRO A 410 -30.36 -18.42 21.85
CA PRO A 410 -31.27 -17.60 22.64
C PRO A 410 -30.46 -16.79 23.67
N GLY A 411 -30.47 -15.46 23.54
CA GLY A 411 -29.70 -14.61 24.44
C GLY A 411 -29.66 -13.12 24.08
N LEU A 412 -30.75 -12.56 23.57
CA LEU A 412 -30.96 -11.12 23.50
C LEU A 412 -32.38 -10.86 24.00
N GLU A 413 -32.52 -10.87 25.33
CA GLU A 413 -33.71 -10.32 25.97
C GLU A 413 -33.84 -8.85 25.58
N SER A 414 -34.92 -8.56 24.87
CA SER A 414 -35.45 -7.23 24.73
C SER A 414 -35.73 -6.65 26.13
N LYS A 415 -34.96 -5.65 26.56
CA LYS A 415 -35.51 -4.70 27.52
C LYS A 415 -36.54 -3.85 26.77
N SER A 416 -37.81 -4.21 26.92
CA SER A 416 -38.92 -3.36 26.54
C SER A 416 -38.85 -2.07 27.36
N VAL A 417 -39.12 -0.95 26.69
CA VAL A 417 -39.69 0.20 27.36
C VAL A 417 -41.18 -0.12 27.53
N ALA A 418 -41.60 -0.04 28.80
CA ALA A 418 -42.84 -0.51 29.42
C ALA A 418 -42.89 -2.02 29.71
#